data_AF-A0A9P6D1F6-F1
#
_entry.id   AF-A0A9P6D1F6-F1
#
_cell.length_a   1.000
_cell.length_b   1.000
_cell.length_c   1.000
_cell.angle_alpha   90.00
_cell.angle_beta   90.00
_cell.angle_gamma   90.00
#
_symmetry.space_group_name_H-M   'P 1'
#
loop_
_entity.id
_entity.type
_entity.pdbx_description
1 polymer ?
#
loop_
_entity_poly.entity_id
_entity_poly.type
_entity_poly.pdbx_seq_one_letter_code
_entity_poly.pdbx_strand_id
1 'polypeptide(L)'
;MTANGKYPTPGMLPNLVPCSDSAGEVVAIGEVRDWKIGDRVCANFATGFIYGAVTPAIQATALGGQSQGVLTEYRTFPSNSLVAIPQHLSYEEASTLPCPAVTACNALNGPVPVKAGDSVLVLGTGGVSTYVVFVILQS
;
A
#
# COMPACT_ATOMS: atom_id res chain seq x y z
N MET A 1 -12.06 1.95 -13.05
CA MET A 1 -13.29 2.69 -13.41
C MET A 1 -14.15 2.84 -12.18
N THR A 2 -14.57 4.05 -11.83
CA THR A 2 -15.58 4.21 -10.77
C THR A 2 -16.94 3.74 -11.30
N ALA A 3 -17.78 3.13 -10.46
CA ALA A 3 -19.12 2.67 -10.84
C ALA A 3 -20.01 3.79 -11.44
N ASN A 4 -19.68 5.05 -11.17
CA ASN A 4 -20.43 6.23 -11.64
C ASN A 4 -19.81 6.93 -12.86
N GLY A 5 -18.82 6.32 -13.53
CA GLY A 5 -18.17 6.88 -14.72
C GLY A 5 -17.34 8.16 -14.48
N LYS A 6 -17.06 8.51 -13.22
CA LYS A 6 -16.29 9.71 -12.85
C LYS A 6 -14.81 9.37 -12.71
N TYR A 7 -14.03 9.74 -13.72
CA TYR A 7 -12.56 9.74 -13.66
C TYR A 7 -12.03 10.99 -14.38
N PRO A 8 -11.03 11.70 -13.84
CA PRO A 8 -10.41 11.50 -12.53
C PRO A 8 -11.38 11.73 -11.36
N THR A 9 -11.14 11.07 -10.21
CA THR A 9 -11.92 11.32 -8.99
C THR A 9 -11.69 12.74 -8.49
N PRO A 10 -12.72 13.42 -7.93
CA PRO A 10 -12.54 14.75 -7.34
C PRO A 10 -11.37 14.77 -6.35
N GLY A 11 -10.48 15.76 -6.50
CA GLY A 11 -9.28 15.88 -5.67
C GLY A 11 -8.03 15.18 -6.20
N MET A 12 -8.07 14.55 -7.39
CA MET A 12 -6.85 14.13 -8.07
C MET A 12 -6.02 15.34 -8.49
N LEU A 13 -4.70 15.22 -8.31
CA LEU A 13 -3.76 16.30 -8.65
C LEU A 13 -3.64 16.47 -10.17
N PRO A 14 -3.47 17.72 -10.67
CA PRO A 14 -3.00 17.93 -12.04
C PRO A 14 -1.56 17.37 -12.16
N ASN A 15 -1.22 16.80 -13.32
CA ASN A 15 0.09 16.17 -13.57
C ASN A 15 0.47 15.10 -12.53
N LEU A 16 -0.50 14.28 -12.15
CA LEU A 16 -0.32 13.19 -11.20
C LEU A 16 0.66 12.13 -11.73
N VAL A 17 1.70 11.83 -10.97
CA VAL A 17 2.45 10.58 -11.09
C VAL A 17 1.51 9.45 -10.64
N PRO A 18 1.22 8.44 -11.47
CA PRO A 18 0.26 7.39 -11.12
C PRO A 18 0.86 6.30 -10.22
N CYS A 19 0.02 5.32 -9.85
CA CYS A 19 0.31 4.15 -9.03
C CYS A 19 0.63 4.43 -7.56
N SER A 20 0.30 3.47 -6.69
CA SER A 20 0.52 3.57 -5.24
C SER A 20 1.63 2.67 -4.72
N ASP A 21 1.93 1.58 -5.43
CA ASP A 21 2.77 0.51 -4.91
C ASP A 21 4.13 0.50 -5.59
N SER A 22 5.18 0.44 -4.76
CA SER A 22 6.57 0.46 -5.21
C SER A 22 7.45 -0.25 -4.18
N ALA A 23 8.60 -0.68 -4.68
CA ALA A 23 9.71 -1.22 -3.92
C ALA A 23 10.99 -0.59 -4.48
N GLY A 24 11.92 -0.24 -3.62
CA GLY A 24 13.16 0.39 -4.05
C GLY A 24 14.22 0.44 -2.97
N GLU A 25 15.28 1.18 -3.25
CA GLU A 25 16.40 1.38 -2.35
C GLU A 25 16.44 2.83 -1.84
N VAL A 26 16.78 3.01 -0.57
CA VAL A 26 17.06 4.33 -0.01
C VAL A 26 18.36 4.86 -0.59
N VAL A 27 18.28 5.91 -1.42
CA VAL A 27 19.46 6.55 -2.05
C VAL A 27 19.89 7.86 -1.37
N ALA A 28 19.01 8.45 -0.55
CA ALA A 28 19.29 9.66 0.21
C ALA A 28 18.41 9.70 1.47
N ILE A 29 18.92 10.31 2.54
CA ILE A 29 18.22 10.46 3.82
C ILE A 29 18.31 11.91 4.30
N GLY A 30 17.23 12.40 4.92
CA GLY A 30 17.23 13.64 5.69
C GLY A 30 17.66 13.40 7.14
N GLU A 31 17.22 14.26 8.06
CA GLU A 31 17.44 14.11 9.50
C GLU A 31 16.53 13.03 10.11
N VAL A 32 16.80 11.76 9.78
CA VAL A 32 16.08 10.58 10.28
C VAL A 32 17.06 9.55 10.82
N ARG A 33 16.59 8.64 11.69
CA ARG A 33 17.46 7.61 12.34
C ARG A 33 17.10 6.17 12.00
N ASP A 34 15.91 5.95 11.43
CA ASP A 34 15.35 4.61 11.23
C ASP A 34 15.85 3.92 9.95
N TRP A 35 16.47 4.67 9.05
CA TRP A 35 16.88 4.21 7.71
C TRP A 35 18.30 4.64 7.37
N LYS A 36 18.98 3.82 6.56
CA LYS A 36 20.28 4.12 5.96
C LYS A 36 20.23 3.95 4.44
N ILE A 37 21.17 4.60 3.75
CA ILE A 37 21.38 4.40 2.32
C ILE A 37 21.65 2.90 2.05
N GLY A 38 21.02 2.36 1.01
CA GLY A 38 21.08 0.94 0.67
C GLY A 38 19.96 0.08 1.28
N ASP A 39 19.13 0.62 2.19
CA ASP A 39 18.00 -0.13 2.72
C ASP A 39 16.94 -0.37 1.64
N ARG A 40 16.43 -1.61 1.58
CA ARG A 40 15.39 -2.04 0.64
C ARG A 40 14.02 -1.83 1.28
N VAL A 41 13.19 -0.99 0.66
CA VAL A 41 11.95 -0.50 1.27
C VAL A 41 10.77 -0.50 0.31
N CYS A 42 9.57 -0.71 0.86
CA CYS A 42 8.30 -0.37 0.24
C CYS A 42 7.64 0.80 0.96
N ALA A 43 6.83 1.57 0.26
CA ALA A 43 6.01 2.62 0.86
C ALA A 43 4.63 2.09 1.23
N ASN A 44 4.11 2.53 2.37
CA ASN A 44 2.72 2.33 2.75
C ASN A 44 1.79 3.09 1.78
N PHE A 45 0.69 2.45 1.36
CA PHE A 45 -0.28 3.00 0.41
C PHE A 45 -0.79 4.39 0.82
N ALA A 46 -1.12 4.57 2.09
CA ALA A 46 -1.48 5.85 2.68
C ALA A 46 -0.40 6.25 3.68
N THR A 47 0.49 7.15 3.25
CA THR A 47 1.73 7.49 3.99
C THR A 47 1.48 8.10 5.38
N GLY A 48 0.30 8.66 5.64
CA GLY A 48 -0.11 9.16 6.96
C GLY A 48 -0.78 8.11 7.85
N PHE A 49 -1.04 6.90 7.37
CA PHE A 49 -1.71 5.86 8.14
C PHE A 49 -0.71 5.08 9.00
N ILE A 50 -0.57 5.50 10.25
CA ILE A 50 0.26 4.80 11.24
C ILE A 50 -0.57 3.81 12.07
N TYR A 51 -1.72 4.26 12.61
CA TYR A 51 -2.65 3.42 13.37
C TYR A 51 -4.05 4.08 13.49
N GLY A 52 -5.04 3.29 13.92
CA GLY A 52 -6.38 3.78 14.25
C GLY A 52 -7.35 3.80 13.07
N ALA A 53 -8.44 4.55 13.23
CA ALA A 53 -9.46 4.68 12.20
C ALA A 53 -9.01 5.59 11.06
N VAL A 54 -9.39 5.25 9.84
CA VAL A 54 -9.13 6.08 8.66
C VAL A 54 -9.87 7.41 8.78
N THR A 55 -9.14 8.52 8.65
CA THR A 55 -9.69 9.88 8.61
C THR A 55 -9.55 10.46 7.21
N PRO A 56 -10.31 11.52 6.85
CA PRO A 56 -10.12 12.23 5.57
C PRO A 56 -8.68 12.74 5.37
N ALA A 57 -8.01 13.15 6.46
CA ALA A 57 -6.61 13.57 6.41
C ALA A 57 -5.67 12.42 6.03
N ILE A 58 -5.90 11.22 6.57
CA ILE A 58 -5.16 10.00 6.19
C ILE A 58 -5.43 9.65 4.72
N GLN A 59 -6.70 9.68 4.28
CA GLN A 59 -7.06 9.39 2.89
C GLN A 59 -6.38 10.32 1.89
N ALA A 60 -6.23 11.61 2.23
CA ALA A 60 -5.52 12.57 1.38
C ALA A 60 -4.04 12.21 1.16
N THR A 61 -3.45 11.35 2.00
CA THR A 61 -2.07 10.86 1.84
C THR A 61 -1.93 9.61 0.96
N ALA A 62 -3.06 9.09 0.45
CA ALA A 62 -3.05 7.94 -0.46
C ALA A 62 -2.31 8.27 -1.76
N LEU A 63 -1.35 7.41 -2.08
CA LEU A 63 -0.45 7.56 -3.23
C LEU A 63 -1.19 7.30 -4.55
N GLY A 64 -0.84 8.05 -5.59
CA GLY A 64 -1.39 7.87 -6.95
C GLY A 64 -2.84 8.36 -7.10
N GLY A 65 -3.26 9.29 -6.25
CA GLY A 65 -4.60 9.87 -6.25
C GLY A 65 -4.59 11.32 -5.75
N GLN A 66 -4.90 11.52 -4.47
CA GLN A 66 -4.85 12.84 -3.82
C GLN A 66 -3.43 13.25 -3.42
N SER A 67 -2.51 12.28 -3.32
CA SER A 67 -1.07 12.50 -3.28
C SER A 67 -0.43 11.97 -4.55
N GLN A 68 0.75 12.51 -4.88
CA GLN A 68 1.55 12.01 -5.99
C GLN A 68 1.79 10.49 -5.84
N GLY A 69 1.91 9.76 -6.94
CA GLY A 69 2.14 8.32 -6.95
C GLY A 69 3.60 7.93 -7.14
N VAL A 70 3.83 6.65 -7.35
CA VAL A 70 5.17 6.05 -7.26
C VAL A 70 5.73 5.58 -8.60
N LEU A 71 5.01 5.77 -9.71
CA LEU A 71 5.52 5.47 -11.05
C LEU A 71 6.53 6.53 -11.52
N THR A 72 7.67 6.59 -10.83
CA THR A 72 8.78 7.52 -11.02
C THR A 72 10.06 6.84 -10.56
N GLU A 73 11.22 7.24 -11.07
CA GLU A 73 12.52 6.69 -10.66
C GLU A 73 12.90 7.08 -9.24
N TYR A 74 12.49 8.28 -8.79
CA TYR A 74 12.80 8.81 -7.48
C TYR A 74 11.58 9.44 -6.82
N ARG A 75 11.46 9.24 -5.50
CA ARG A 75 10.40 9.81 -4.68
C ARG A 75 10.83 9.95 -3.22
N THR A 76 10.37 11.02 -2.58
CA THR A 76 10.59 11.29 -1.16
C THR A 76 9.42 10.82 -0.31
N PHE A 77 9.71 10.21 0.84
CA PHE A 77 8.72 9.71 1.78
C PHE A 77 9.05 10.11 3.22
N PRO A 78 8.04 10.35 4.08
CA PRO A 78 8.24 10.34 5.53
C PRO A 78 8.84 9.00 5.99
N SER A 79 9.80 9.01 6.91
CA SER A 79 10.47 7.78 7.36
C SER A 79 9.52 6.73 7.94
N ASN A 80 8.46 7.17 8.63
CA ASN A 80 7.45 6.31 9.22
C ASN A 80 6.46 5.70 8.22
N SER A 81 6.55 6.07 6.94
CA SER A 81 5.72 5.52 5.87
C SER A 81 6.41 4.43 5.06
N LEU A 82 7.66 4.10 5.40
CA LEU A 82 8.43 3.05 4.76
C LEU A 82 8.43 1.78 5.62
N VAL A 83 8.52 0.64 4.96
CA VAL A 83 8.68 -0.68 5.59
C VAL A 83 9.78 -1.45 4.87
N ALA A 84 10.55 -2.24 5.63
CA ALA A 84 11.64 -3.02 5.06
C ALA A 84 11.10 -4.17 4.20
N ILE A 85 11.75 -4.41 3.06
CA ILE A 85 11.45 -5.55 2.19
C ILE A 85 12.15 -6.80 2.75
N PRO A 86 11.46 -7.95 2.86
CA PRO A 86 12.09 -9.22 3.20
C PRO A 86 13.24 -9.57 2.25
N GLN A 87 14.38 -10.03 2.79
CA GLN A 87 15.60 -10.25 2.01
C GLN A 87 15.43 -11.19 0.81
N HIS A 88 14.52 -12.17 0.93
CA HIS A 88 14.28 -13.19 -0.09
C HIS A 88 13.39 -12.70 -1.26
N LEU A 89 12.72 -11.56 -1.14
CA LEU A 89 11.87 -11.02 -2.20
C LEU A 89 12.68 -10.12 -3.12
N SER A 90 12.40 -10.19 -4.43
CA SER A 90 12.86 -9.19 -5.40
C SER A 90 12.11 -7.86 -5.21
N TYR A 91 12.56 -6.79 -5.89
CA TYR A 91 11.80 -5.53 -5.86
C TYR A 91 10.46 -5.66 -6.57
N GLU A 92 10.42 -6.38 -7.69
CA GLU A 92 9.19 -6.65 -8.45
C GLU A 92 8.17 -7.36 -7.57
N GLU A 93 8.55 -8.44 -6.89
CA GLU A 93 7.69 -9.17 -5.97
C GLU A 93 7.20 -8.29 -4.83
N ALA A 94 8.13 -7.59 -4.17
CA ALA A 94 7.82 -6.74 -3.02
C ALA A 94 6.91 -5.56 -3.38
N SER A 95 7.04 -5.03 -4.60
CA SER A 95 6.19 -3.93 -5.09
C SER A 95 4.73 -4.33 -5.26
N THR A 96 4.41 -5.63 -5.28
CA THR A 96 3.02 -6.10 -5.41
C THR A 96 2.30 -6.25 -4.07
N LEU A 97 2.96 -5.98 -2.95
CA LEU A 97 2.42 -6.19 -1.60
C LEU A 97 1.69 -4.97 -0.99
N PRO A 98 2.18 -3.72 -1.11
CA PRO A 98 1.78 -2.63 -0.21
C PRO A 98 0.27 -2.36 -0.16
N CYS A 99 -0.40 -2.21 -1.30
CA CYS A 99 -1.84 -2.04 -1.30
C CYS A 99 -2.58 -3.37 -1.15
N PRO A 100 -2.38 -4.38 -2.02
CA PRO A 100 -3.32 -5.50 -2.05
C PRO A 100 -3.15 -6.46 -0.88
N ALA A 101 -1.92 -6.73 -0.42
CA ALA A 101 -1.69 -7.63 0.72
C ALA A 101 -2.17 -7.00 2.03
N VAL A 102 -1.87 -5.72 2.27
CA VAL A 102 -2.33 -5.02 3.48
C VAL A 102 -3.86 -4.86 3.46
N THR A 103 -4.45 -4.59 2.30
CA THR A 103 -5.92 -4.54 2.16
C THR A 103 -6.56 -5.88 2.48
N ALA A 104 -6.00 -6.98 1.97
CA ALA A 104 -6.47 -8.33 2.28
C ALA A 104 -6.35 -8.65 3.78
N CYS A 105 -5.19 -8.36 4.38
CA CYS A 105 -4.96 -8.55 5.81
C CYS A 105 -5.94 -7.73 6.67
N ASN A 106 -6.21 -6.47 6.31
CA ASN A 106 -7.17 -5.63 7.03
C ASN A 106 -8.62 -6.12 6.83
N ALA A 107 -8.98 -6.66 5.67
CA ALA A 107 -10.31 -7.21 5.42
C ALA A 107 -10.56 -8.48 6.27
N LEU A 108 -9.52 -9.30 6.48
CA LEU A 108 -9.62 -10.55 7.24
C LEU A 108 -9.46 -10.35 8.75
N ASN A 109 -8.57 -9.44 9.17
CA ASN A 109 -8.18 -9.23 10.56
C ASN A 109 -8.62 -7.88 11.14
N GLY A 110 -9.51 -7.17 10.45
CA GLY A 110 -9.98 -5.85 10.83
C GLY A 110 -10.85 -5.85 12.10
N PRO A 111 -11.68 -4.80 12.30
CA PRO A 111 -12.49 -4.66 13.51
C PRO A 111 -13.38 -5.86 13.85
N VAL A 112 -13.80 -6.62 12.84
CA VAL A 112 -14.50 -7.90 12.99
C VAL A 112 -13.67 -8.96 12.25
N PRO A 113 -12.77 -9.67 12.95
CA PRO A 113 -11.92 -10.68 12.32
C PRO A 113 -12.71 -11.92 11.88
N VAL A 114 -12.32 -12.48 10.74
CA VAL A 114 -12.76 -13.80 10.28
C VAL A 114 -12.21 -14.88 11.22
N LYS A 115 -13.00 -15.91 11.50
CA LYS A 115 -12.65 -17.01 12.38
C LYS A 115 -12.66 -18.35 11.66
N ALA A 116 -11.98 -19.33 12.23
CA ALA A 116 -12.05 -20.70 11.77
C ALA A 116 -13.52 -21.19 11.71
N GLY A 117 -13.91 -21.73 10.57
CA GLY A 117 -15.29 -22.17 10.30
C GLY A 117 -16.17 -21.15 9.56
N ASP A 118 -15.74 -19.89 9.44
CA ASP A 118 -16.44 -18.89 8.64
C ASP A 118 -16.31 -19.19 7.14
N SER A 119 -17.33 -18.82 6.37
CA SER A 119 -17.30 -18.87 4.91
C SER A 119 -16.93 -17.49 4.34
N VAL A 120 -15.89 -17.43 3.50
CA VAL A 120 -15.42 -16.20 2.86
C VAL A 120 -15.70 -16.22 1.36
N LEU A 121 -16.49 -15.25 0.88
CA LEU A 121 -16.71 -15.03 -0.55
C LEU A 121 -15.64 -14.05 -1.08
N VAL A 122 -14.81 -14.52 -2.01
CA VAL A 122 -13.80 -13.70 -2.68
C VAL A 122 -14.28 -13.35 -4.09
N LEU A 123 -14.41 -12.05 -4.38
CA LEU A 123 -14.91 -11.56 -5.67
C LEU A 123 -13.77 -11.21 -6.62
N GLY A 124 -13.79 -11.81 -7.82
CA GLY A 124 -12.79 -11.57 -8.86
C GLY A 124 -11.42 -12.20 -8.58
N THR A 125 -10.47 -11.97 -9.49
CA THR A 125 -9.13 -12.57 -9.49
C THR A 125 -8.01 -11.51 -9.49
N GLY A 126 -8.33 -10.32 -8.98
CA GLY A 126 -7.35 -9.23 -8.84
C GLY A 126 -6.44 -9.42 -7.62
N GLY A 127 -5.45 -8.53 -7.46
CA GLY A 127 -4.42 -8.65 -6.42
C GLY A 127 -4.97 -8.88 -5.01
N VAL A 128 -5.92 -8.05 -4.55
CA VAL A 128 -6.52 -8.21 -3.21
C VAL A 128 -7.16 -9.59 -3.04
N SER A 129 -7.94 -10.03 -4.02
CA SER A 129 -8.64 -11.31 -4.00
C SER A 129 -7.66 -12.49 -3.94
N THR A 130 -6.59 -12.43 -4.72
CA THR A 130 -5.52 -13.45 -4.70
C THR A 130 -4.80 -13.47 -3.35
N TYR A 131 -4.51 -12.30 -2.76
CA TYR A 131 -3.89 -12.23 -1.43
C TYR A 131 -4.82 -12.71 -0.31
N VAL A 132 -6.13 -12.47 -0.40
CA VAL A 132 -7.10 -13.03 0.58
C VAL A 132 -7.01 -14.55 0.60
N VAL A 133 -6.98 -15.21 -0.56
CA VAL A 133 -6.83 -16.67 -0.65
C VAL A 133 -5.50 -17.11 -0.05
N PHE A 134 -4.40 -16.41 -0.37
CA PHE A 134 -3.08 -16.69 0.19
C PHE A 134 -3.07 -16.65 1.72
N VAL A 135 -3.65 -15.61 2.33
CA VAL A 135 -3.67 -15.45 3.79
C VAL A 135 -4.52 -16.54 4.46
N ILE A 136 -5.73 -16.82 3.94
CA ILE A 136 -6.62 -17.83 4.53
C ILE A 136 -5.98 -19.23 4.51
N LEU A 137 -5.25 -19.59 3.46
CA LEU A 137 -4.60 -20.90 3.36
C LEU A 137 -3.40 -21.09 4.31
N GLN A 138 -2.92 -20.01 4.94
CA GLN A 138 -1.85 -20.05 5.93
C GLN A 138 -2.32 -19.81 7.38
N SER A 139 -3.64 -19.64 7.57
CA SER A 139 -4.29 -19.37 8.86
C SER A 139 -4.84 -20.67 9.48
#